data_AF-A0A800K6T8-F1
#
_entry.id   AF-A0A800K6T8-F1
#
_cell.length_a   1.000
_cell.length_b   1.000
_cell.length_c   1.000
_cell.angle_alpha   90.00
_cell.angle_beta   90.00
_cell.angle_gamma   90.00
#
_symmetry.space_group_name_H-M   'P 1'
#
loop_
_entity.id
_entity.type
_entity.pdbx_description
1 polymer ?
#
loop_
_entity_poly.entity_id
_entity_poly.type
_entity_poly.pdbx_seq_one_letter_code
_entity_poly.pdbx_strand_id
1 'polypeptide(L)'
;MTEHADVGLKTYWVTWGILLGLTLVMVGLDQAPMSRQLFVVLMLAAMLVKATLIAGTFMHLRVERVAFVLMVVVGLFVNSLILFGLIVPDAFRILEMNQVTP
;
A
#
# COMPACT_ATOMS: atom_id res chain seq x y z
N MET A 1 -30.52 -17.76 13.31
CA MET A 1 -29.06 -17.94 13.16
C MET A 1 -28.47 -17.09 12.02
N THR A 2 -29.14 -16.02 11.55
CA THR A 2 -28.70 -15.17 10.42
C THR A 2 -28.14 -13.81 10.86
N GLU A 3 -28.55 -13.31 12.01
CA GLU A 3 -28.26 -11.93 12.46
C GLU A 3 -26.77 -11.67 12.78
N HIS A 4 -26.01 -12.69 13.20
CA HIS A 4 -24.57 -12.55 13.48
C HIS A 4 -23.69 -12.52 12.22
N ALA A 5 -24.15 -13.05 11.08
CA ALA A 5 -23.39 -13.04 9.83
C ALA A 5 -23.47 -11.68 9.11
N ASP A 6 -24.63 -11.00 9.22
CA ASP A 6 -24.86 -9.69 8.59
C ASP A 6 -23.95 -8.59 9.15
N VAL A 7 -23.66 -8.61 10.47
CA VAL A 7 -22.79 -7.60 11.11
C VAL A 7 -21.35 -7.71 10.60
N GLY A 8 -20.87 -8.93 10.34
CA GLY A 8 -19.55 -9.19 9.77
C GLY A 8 -19.45 -8.69 8.31
N LEU A 9 -20.39 -9.09 7.45
CA LEU A 9 -20.44 -8.68 6.05
C LEU A 9 -20.52 -7.16 5.88
N LYS A 10 -21.34 -6.50 6.71
CA LYS A 10 -21.46 -5.04 6.71
C LYS A 10 -20.13 -4.37 7.07
N THR A 11 -19.40 -4.90 8.05
CA THR A 11 -18.09 -4.37 8.46
C THR A 11 -17.05 -4.48 7.33
N TYR A 12 -17.03 -5.59 6.59
CA TYR A 12 -16.14 -5.77 5.44
C TYR A 12 -16.46 -4.79 4.30
N TRP A 13 -17.74 -4.65 3.94
CA TRP A 13 -18.17 -3.72 2.90
C TRP A 13 -17.88 -2.26 3.25
N VAL A 14 -18.07 -1.87 4.51
CA VAL A 14 -17.72 -0.52 4.99
C VAL A 14 -16.21 -0.30 4.91
N THR A 15 -15.41 -1.25 5.39
CA THR A 15 -13.93 -1.17 5.32
C THR A 15 -13.45 -1.06 3.88
N TRP A 16 -14.04 -1.84 2.97
CA TRP A 16 -13.75 -1.79 1.54
C TRP A 16 -14.05 -0.40 0.95
N GLY A 17 -15.23 0.17 1.26
CA GLY A 17 -15.60 1.51 0.82
C GLY A 17 -14.65 2.59 1.33
N ILE A 18 -14.23 2.51 2.60
CA ILE A 18 -13.25 3.43 3.19
C ILE A 18 -11.89 3.32 2.50
N LEU A 19 -11.39 2.10 2.28
CA LEU A 19 -10.11 1.87 1.60
C LEU A 19 -10.12 2.40 0.18
N LEU A 20 -11.23 2.21 -0.54
CA LEU A 20 -11.41 2.73 -1.89
C LEU A 20 -11.47 4.26 -1.91
N GLY A 21 -12.28 4.87 -1.04
CA GLY A 21 -12.36 6.33 -0.91
C GLY A 21 -11.02 6.95 -0.56
N LEU A 22 -10.29 6.36 0.39
CA LEU A 22 -8.95 6.82 0.77
C LEU A 22 -7.95 6.71 -0.40
N THR A 23 -8.10 5.70 -1.27
CA THR A 23 -7.28 5.57 -2.49
C THR A 23 -7.62 6.63 -3.51
N LEU A 24 -8.89 6.93 -3.73
CA LEU A 24 -9.30 8.01 -4.63
C LEU A 24 -8.79 9.36 -4.16
N VAL A 25 -8.82 9.62 -2.85
CA VAL A 25 -8.21 10.82 -2.27
C VAL A 25 -6.71 10.87 -2.55
N MET A 26 -5.99 9.75 -2.40
CA MET A 26 -4.57 9.70 -2.72
C MET A 26 -4.27 10.03 -4.18
N VAL A 27 -5.03 9.43 -5.11
CA VAL A 27 -4.90 9.71 -6.55
C VAL A 27 -5.22 11.18 -6.85
N GLY A 28 -6.23 11.75 -6.20
CA GLY A 28 -6.55 13.17 -6.34
C GLY A 28 -5.44 14.09 -5.81
N LEU A 29 -4.78 13.71 -4.70
CA LEU A 29 -3.65 14.46 -4.13
C LEU A 29 -2.40 14.41 -5.02
N ASP A 30 -2.19 13.32 -5.77
CA ASP A 30 -1.07 13.17 -6.71
C ASP A 30 -1.16 14.15 -7.88
N GLN A 31 -2.39 14.42 -8.34
CA GLN A 31 -2.65 15.37 -9.43
C GLN A 31 -2.58 16.84 -8.98
N ALA A 32 -2.49 17.10 -7.68
CA ALA A 32 -2.45 18.45 -7.15
C ALA A 32 -1.00 18.99 -7.12
N PRO A 33 -0.76 20.26 -7.54
CA PRO A 33 0.55 20.87 -7.44
C PRO A 33 0.87 21.22 -5.97
N MET A 34 1.32 20.23 -5.20
CA MET A 34 1.68 20.37 -3.79
C MET A 34 3.20 20.29 -3.58
N SER A 35 3.67 20.85 -2.45
CA SER A 35 5.05 20.66 -2.02
C SER A 35 5.37 19.18 -1.85
N ARG A 36 6.50 18.73 -2.43
CA ARG A 36 6.94 17.33 -2.40
C ARG A 36 6.99 16.73 -1.00
N GLN A 37 7.38 17.54 -0.01
CA GLN A 37 7.46 17.10 1.39
C GLN A 37 6.07 16.81 1.97
N LEU A 38 5.09 17.69 1.72
CA LEU A 38 3.71 17.51 2.17
C LEU A 38 3.06 16.31 1.50
N PHE A 39 3.29 16.13 0.19
CA PHE A 39 2.81 14.97 -0.55
C PHE A 39 3.32 13.66 0.06
N VAL A 40 4.63 13.56 0.33
CA VAL A 40 5.23 12.36 0.92
C VAL A 40 4.66 12.07 2.30
N VAL A 41 4.54 13.08 3.17
CA VAL A 41 3.99 12.89 4.52
C VAL A 41 2.54 12.45 4.47
N LEU A 42 1.71 13.06 3.62
CA LEU A 42 0.30 12.68 3.45
C LEU A 42 0.16 11.27 2.87
N MET A 43 0.97 10.91 1.88
CA MET A 43 1.00 9.56 1.31
C MET A 43 1.36 8.52 2.37
N LEU A 44 2.44 8.75 3.12
CA LEU A 44 2.88 7.84 4.17
C LEU A 44 1.82 7.69 5.27
N ALA A 45 1.25 8.79 5.73
CA ALA A 45 0.18 8.76 6.73
C ALA A 45 -1.02 7.95 6.21
N ALA A 46 -1.44 8.19 4.97
CA ALA A 46 -2.58 7.50 4.39
C ALA A 46 -2.28 6.00 4.11
N MET A 47 -1.03 5.63 3.80
CA MET A 47 -0.60 4.22 3.73
C MET A 47 -0.66 3.53 5.10
N LEU A 48 -0.20 4.20 6.17
CA LEU A 48 -0.27 3.68 7.54
C LEU A 48 -1.72 3.50 8.01
N VAL A 49 -2.61 4.43 7.67
CA VAL A 49 -4.05 4.32 7.97
C VAL A 49 -4.64 3.09 7.28
N LYS A 50 -4.34 2.85 6.00
CA LYS A 50 -4.78 1.63 5.29
C LYS A 50 -4.29 0.37 5.98
N ALA A 51 -2.99 0.31 6.33
CA ALA A 51 -2.42 -0.84 7.01
C ALA A 51 -3.11 -1.10 8.37
N THR A 52 -3.41 -0.04 9.11
CA THR A 52 -4.10 -0.12 10.41
C THR A 52 -5.56 -0.56 10.25
N LEU A 53 -6.26 -0.09 9.23
CA LEU A 53 -7.63 -0.53 8.90
C LEU A 53 -7.67 -2.01 8.54
N ILE A 54 -6.74 -2.46 7.70
CA ILE A 54 -6.66 -3.87 7.32
C ILE A 54 -6.30 -4.72 8.55
N ALA A 55 -5.33 -4.30 9.35
CA ALA A 55 -4.97 -4.99 10.57
C ALA A 55 -6.16 -5.00 11.57
N GLY A 56 -6.81 -3.88 11.84
CA GLY A 56 -7.90 -3.76 12.81
C GLY A 56 -9.15 -4.55 12.40
N THR A 57 -9.53 -4.50 11.12
CA THR A 57 -10.72 -5.19 10.61
C THR A 57 -10.50 -6.70 10.43
N PHE A 58 -9.32 -7.12 9.95
CA PHE A 58 -9.06 -8.53 9.61
C PHE A 58 -8.32 -9.31 10.71
N MET A 59 -7.65 -8.67 11.67
CA MET A 59 -6.96 -9.38 12.77
C MET A 59 -7.87 -9.85 13.91
N HIS A 60 -9.19 -9.66 13.83
CA HIS A 60 -10.09 -10.21 14.86
C HIS A 60 -10.05 -11.75 14.91
N LEU A 61 -9.55 -12.43 13.86
CA LEU A 61 -9.14 -13.84 13.95
C LEU A 61 -7.70 -13.94 14.51
N ARG A 62 -7.62 -14.13 15.83
CA ARG A 62 -6.38 -14.35 16.63
C ARG A 62 -5.48 -15.51 16.15
N VAL A 63 -5.88 -16.30 15.16
CA VAL A 63 -5.30 -17.64 14.89
C VAL A 63 -4.04 -17.62 14.01
N GLU A 64 -3.75 -16.57 13.23
CA GLU A 64 -2.56 -16.61 12.34
C GLU A 64 -1.83 -15.28 12.18
N ARG A 65 -1.49 -14.60 13.29
CA ARG A 65 -0.59 -13.42 13.25
C ARG A 65 0.70 -13.70 12.46
N VAL A 66 1.19 -14.94 12.56
CA VAL A 66 2.35 -15.41 11.82
C VAL A 66 2.10 -15.46 10.31
N ALA A 67 0.95 -15.97 9.85
CA ALA A 67 0.64 -16.00 8.42
C ALA A 67 0.45 -14.59 7.84
N PHE A 68 -0.15 -13.68 8.61
CA PHE A 68 -0.27 -12.27 8.18
C PHE A 68 1.09 -11.57 8.10
N VAL A 69 1.95 -11.74 9.12
CA VAL A 69 3.31 -11.21 9.09
C VAL A 69 4.12 -11.84 7.97
N LEU A 70 4.02 -13.15 7.75
CA LEU A 70 4.64 -13.83 6.63
C LEU A 70 4.14 -13.28 5.29
N MET A 71 2.84 -13.07 5.11
CA MET A 71 2.28 -12.48 3.90
C MET A 71 2.84 -11.08 3.64
N VAL A 72 2.92 -10.24 4.67
CA VAL A 72 3.49 -8.88 4.56
C VAL A 72 4.99 -8.94 4.27
N VAL A 73 5.75 -9.76 4.98
CA VAL A 73 7.21 -9.89 4.82
C VAL A 73 7.54 -10.46 3.44
N VAL A 74 6.87 -11.54 3.03
CA VAL A 74 7.02 -12.13 1.69
C VAL A 74 6.63 -11.12 0.63
N GLY A 75 5.50 -10.43 0.79
CA GLY A 75 5.07 -9.38 -0.12
C GLY A 75 6.10 -8.25 -0.24
N LEU A 76 6.68 -7.81 0.87
CA LEU A 76 7.71 -6.78 0.90
C LEU A 76 9.00 -7.25 0.22
N PHE A 77 9.48 -8.46 0.51
CA PHE A 77 10.68 -9.02 -0.12
C PHE A 77 10.50 -9.22 -1.62
N VAL A 78 9.38 -9.80 -2.05
CA VAL A 78 9.08 -10.01 -3.47
C VAL A 78 8.98 -8.67 -4.20
N ASN A 79 8.25 -7.70 -3.63
CA ASN A 79 8.10 -6.38 -4.25
C ASN A 79 9.45 -5.64 -4.32
N SER A 80 10.24 -5.71 -3.24
CA SER A 80 11.59 -5.13 -3.19
C SER A 80 12.51 -5.78 -4.22
N LEU A 81 12.45 -7.11 -4.40
CA LEU A 81 13.23 -7.82 -5.41
C LEU A 81 12.83 -7.44 -6.83
N ILE A 82 11.53 -7.33 -7.11
CA ILE A 82 11.01 -6.88 -8.42
C ILE A 82 11.48 -5.46 -8.71
N LEU A 83 11.27 -4.54 -7.77
CA LEU A 83 11.69 -3.14 -7.92
C LEU A 83 13.21 -3.04 -8.08
N PHE A 84 14.00 -3.79 -7.33
CA PHE A 84 15.45 -3.84 -7.49
C PHE A 84 15.82 -4.33 -8.90
N GLY A 85 15.21 -5.43 -9.36
CA GLY A 85 15.44 -5.97 -10.69
C GLY A 85 15.02 -5.05 -11.83
N LEU A 86 14.05 -4.16 -11.61
CA LEU A 86 13.59 -3.19 -12.61
C LEU A 86 14.42 -1.90 -12.59
N ILE A 87 14.71 -1.37 -11.41
CA ILE A 87 15.38 -0.07 -11.21
C ILE A 87 16.87 -0.17 -11.50
N VAL A 88 17.55 -1.26 -11.12
CA VAL A 88 18.99 -1.42 -11.31
C VAL A 88 19.42 -1.36 -12.79
N PRO A 89 18.83 -2.15 -13.71
CA PRO A 89 19.20 -2.06 -15.12
C PRO A 89 18.82 -0.71 -15.73
N ASP A 90 17.73 -0.09 -15.27
CA ASP A 90 17.33 1.25 -15.70
C ASP A 90 18.39 2.29 -15.28
N ALA A 91 18.86 2.24 -14.03
CA ALA A 91 19.93 3.09 -13.53
C ALA A 91 21.25 2.92 -14.33
N PHE A 92 21.62 1.69 -14.69
CA PHE A 92 22.79 1.44 -15.53
C PHE A 92 22.62 2.01 -16.95
N ARG A 93 21.43 1.88 -17.56
CA ARG A 93 21.13 2.46 -18.88
C ARG A 93 21.22 3.99 -18.86
N ILE A 94 20.74 4.63 -17.80
CA ILE A 94 20.82 6.09 -17.64
C ILE A 94 22.28 6.55 -17.52
N LEU A 95 23.11 5.82 -16.75
CA LEU A 95 24.54 6.10 -16.64
C LEU A 95 25.27 5.95 -17.97
N GLU A 96 24.95 4.91 -18.75
CA GLU A 96 25.50 4.72 -20.09
C GLU A 96 25.09 5.85 -21.04
N MET A 97 23.80 6.21 -21.08
CA MET A 97 23.31 7.33 -21.90
C MET A 97 23.99 8.67 -21.56
N ASN A 98 24.19 8.97 -20.27
CA ASN A 98 24.86 10.20 -19.83
C ASN A 98 26.36 10.24 -20.17
N GLN A 99 27.01 9.09 -20.37
CA GLN A 99 28.42 9.03 -20.81
C GLN A 99 28.56 9.24 -22.33
N VAL A 100 27.48 9.09 -23.11
CA VAL A 100 27.49 9.16 -24.58
C VAL A 100 27.14 10.56 -25.10
N THR A 101 26.55 11.44 -24.29
CA THR A 101 26.29 12.85 -24.63
C THR A 101 27.12 13.81 -23.76
N PRO A 102 28.17 14.47 -24.31
CA PRO A 102 28.87 15.57 -23.64
C PRO A 102 28.06 16.87 -23.59
#